data_AF-A0A3C0KDF8-F1
#
_entry.id   AF-A0A3C0KDF8-F1
#
_cell.length_a   1.000
_cell.length_b   1.000
_cell.length_c   1.000
_cell.angle_alpha   90.00
_cell.angle_beta   90.00
_cell.angle_gamma   90.00
#
_symmetry.space_group_name_H-M   'P 1'
#
loop_
_entity.id
_entity.type
_entity.pdbx_description
1 polymer ?
#
loop_
_entity_poly.entity_id
_entity_poly.type
_entity_poly.pdbx_seq_one_letter_code
_entity_poly.pdbx_strand_id
1 'polypeptide(L)'
;MNTSHPALRRILCIGGGPAGLYFGLLMKRRFPALEVTVVERNRPYDTFGWGVVFSDQTLGNLQRADPPTAQAMRDAFNHWDDIEVFFKGRSVRSGGHGFIGIGRKRLLNILQDRC
;
A
#
# COMPACT_ATOMS: atom_id res chain seq x y z
N MET A 1 -7.12 -40.19 -15.37
CA MET A 1 -5.97 -39.33 -15.76
C MET A 1 -6.19 -37.97 -15.12
N ASN A 2 -5.62 -37.75 -13.93
CA ASN A 2 -5.77 -36.47 -13.21
C ASN A 2 -4.62 -35.58 -13.65
N THR A 3 -4.89 -34.56 -14.45
CA THR A 3 -3.90 -33.53 -14.79
C THR A 3 -3.63 -32.71 -13.53
N SER A 4 -2.60 -33.11 -12.80
CA SER A 4 -2.00 -32.32 -11.73
C SER A 4 -1.49 -31.01 -12.33
N HIS A 5 -2.28 -29.95 -12.23
CA HIS A 5 -1.81 -28.59 -12.47
C HIS A 5 -0.54 -28.37 -11.64
N PRO A 6 0.51 -27.74 -12.18
CA PRO A 6 1.64 -27.35 -11.36
C PRO A 6 1.12 -26.43 -10.26
N ALA A 7 1.25 -26.85 -9.00
CA ALA A 7 1.02 -25.97 -7.87
C ALA A 7 1.80 -24.67 -8.12
N LEU A 8 1.13 -23.51 -8.06
CA LEU A 8 1.77 -22.21 -8.29
C LEU A 8 3.05 -22.14 -7.44
N ARG A 9 4.21 -21.97 -8.09
CA ARG A 9 5.52 -21.91 -7.40
C ARG A 9 6.18 -20.55 -7.47
N ARG A 10 5.94 -19.81 -8.56
CA ARG A 10 6.67 -18.58 -8.89
C ARG A 10 5.71 -17.49 -9.36
N ILE A 11 5.96 -16.27 -8.92
CA ILE A 11 5.25 -15.07 -9.36
C ILE A 11 6.27 -14.00 -9.72
N LEU A 12 6.08 -13.35 -10.87
CA LEU A 12 6.85 -12.18 -11.28
C LEU A 12 5.93 -10.95 -11.24
N CYS A 13 6.30 -9.97 -10.43
CA CYS A 13 5.67 -8.66 -10.39
C CYS A 13 6.51 -7.67 -11.19
N ILE A 14 5.91 -7.05 -12.21
CA ILE A 14 6.56 -6.00 -13.00
C ILE A 14 6.14 -4.64 -12.43
N GLY A 15 7.08 -3.98 -11.75
CA GLY A 15 6.91 -2.70 -11.06
C GLY A 15 7.14 -2.82 -9.55
N GLY A 16 8.12 -2.07 -9.03
CA GLY A 16 8.47 -1.97 -7.60
C GLY A 16 7.75 -0.81 -6.89
N GLY A 17 6.57 -0.43 -7.36
CA GLY A 17 5.71 0.53 -6.69
C GLY A 17 4.99 -0.07 -5.47
N PRO A 18 4.16 0.71 -4.76
CA PRO A 18 3.48 0.24 -3.54
C PRO A 18 2.65 -1.03 -3.76
N ALA A 19 1.96 -1.13 -4.90
CA ALA A 19 1.14 -2.31 -5.22
C ALA A 19 1.99 -3.57 -5.42
N GLY A 20 3.09 -3.50 -6.19
CA GLY A 20 3.94 -4.65 -6.48
C GLY A 20 4.67 -5.17 -5.26
N LEU A 21 5.25 -4.26 -4.46
CA LEU A 21 5.91 -4.61 -3.20
C LEU A 21 4.92 -5.19 -2.19
N TYR A 22 3.77 -4.54 -1.99
CA TYR A 22 2.80 -5.00 -1.01
C TYR A 22 2.14 -6.33 -1.42
N PHE A 23 1.87 -6.53 -2.71
CA PHE A 23 1.43 -7.83 -3.21
C PHE A 23 2.47 -8.91 -2.91
N GLY A 24 3.75 -8.67 -3.21
CA GLY A 24 4.81 -9.64 -2.97
C GLY A 24 4.92 -10.02 -1.49
N LEU A 25 4.87 -9.02 -0.62
CA LEU A 25 4.81 -9.19 0.83
C LEU A 25 3.64 -10.08 1.27
N LEU A 26 2.42 -9.78 0.81
CA LEU A 26 1.23 -10.55 1.18
C LEU A 26 1.29 -12.00 0.67
N MET A 27 1.78 -12.21 -0.55
CA MET A 27 1.94 -13.55 -1.11
C MET A 27 2.96 -14.38 -0.32
N LYS A 28 4.11 -13.78 0.06
CA LYS A 28 5.10 -14.45 0.90
C LYS A 28 4.60 -14.75 2.30
N ARG A 29 3.81 -13.84 2.90
CA ARG A 29 3.17 -14.08 4.20
C ARG A 29 2.15 -15.22 4.14
N ARG A 30 1.34 -15.27 3.08
CA ARG A 30 0.29 -16.29 2.94
C ARG A 30 0.84 -17.65 2.54
N PHE A 31 1.85 -17.66 1.66
CA PHE A 31 2.47 -18.85 1.09
C PHE A 31 4.00 -18.72 1.11
N PRO A 32 4.67 -19.05 2.23
CA PRO A 32 6.11 -18.84 2.39
C PRO A 32 6.98 -19.58 1.36
N ALA A 33 6.48 -20.69 0.80
CA ALA A 33 7.18 -21.47 -0.21
C ALA A 33 7.13 -20.87 -1.63
N LEU A 34 6.31 -19.85 -1.89
CA LEU A 34 6.31 -19.17 -3.19
C LEU A 34 7.61 -18.38 -3.37
N GLU A 35 8.18 -18.50 -4.56
CA GLU A 35 9.18 -17.56 -5.04
C GLU A 35 8.45 -16.36 -5.65
N VAL A 36 8.69 -15.16 -5.12
CA VAL A 36 8.09 -13.94 -5.63
C VAL A 36 9.21 -12.99 -5.99
N THR A 37 9.27 -12.60 -7.26
CA THR A 37 10.27 -11.68 -7.78
C THR A 37 9.58 -10.38 -8.17
N VAL A 38 10.05 -9.26 -7.64
CA VAL A 38 9.59 -7.93 -8.04
C VAL A 38 10.71 -7.28 -8.84
N VAL A 39 10.41 -6.89 -10.09
CA VAL A 39 11.36 -6.19 -10.96
C VAL A 39 10.95 -4.73 -11.11
N GLU A 40 11.89 -3.83 -10.95
CA GLU A 40 11.69 -2.38 -11.11
C GLU A 40 12.78 -1.81 -12.03
N ARG A 41 12.38 -0.87 -12.89
CA ARG A 41 13.30 -0.20 -13.82
C ARG A 41 14.14 0.85 -13.10
N ASN A 42 13.53 1.58 -12.17
CA ASN A 42 14.17 2.67 -11.44
C ASN A 42 15.00 2.13 -10.28
N ARG A 43 15.93 2.95 -9.76
CA ARG A 43 16.71 2.57 -8.59
C ARG A 43 15.80 2.52 -7.35
N PRO A 44 16.15 1.75 -6.31
CA PRO A 44 15.53 1.90 -5.01
C PRO A 44 15.53 3.39 -4.62
N TYR A 45 14.40 3.85 -4.09
CA TYR A 45 14.17 5.24 -3.66
C TYR A 45 14.00 6.29 -4.78
N ASP A 46 14.18 5.94 -6.05
CA ASP A 46 13.74 6.79 -7.16
C ASP A 46 12.21 6.72 -7.23
N THR A 47 11.57 7.78 -6.72
CA THR A 47 10.11 7.90 -6.73
C THR A 47 9.68 9.22 -7.34
N PHE A 48 8.61 9.15 -8.12
CA PHE A 48 7.96 10.30 -8.73
C PHE A 48 6.60 10.53 -8.05
N GLY A 49 6.25 11.80 -7.81
CA GLY A 49 5.01 12.21 -7.15
C GLY A 49 5.18 12.52 -5.66
N TRP A 50 4.13 13.11 -5.08
CA TRP A 50 4.21 13.74 -3.75
C TRP A 50 3.75 12.82 -2.62
N GLY A 51 2.54 12.27 -2.72
CA GLY A 51 1.97 11.47 -1.65
C GLY A 51 0.90 10.49 -2.11
N VAL A 52 0.48 9.63 -1.19
CA VAL A 52 -0.60 8.67 -1.34
C VAL A 52 -1.60 8.92 -0.23
N VAL A 53 -2.88 8.90 -0.58
CA VAL A 53 -3.98 9.00 0.37
C VAL A 53 -4.73 7.67 0.42
N PHE A 54 -5.06 7.20 1.61
CA PHE A 54 -5.96 6.06 1.81
C PHE A 54 -7.16 6.49 2.65
N SER A 55 -8.33 5.94 2.34
CA SER A 55 -9.48 6.02 3.22
C SER A 55 -9.30 5.12 4.44
N ASP A 56 -9.99 5.44 5.53
CA ASP A 56 -10.07 4.59 6.73
C ASP A 56 -10.53 3.16 6.42
N GLN A 57 -11.46 3.00 5.47
CA GLN A 57 -11.88 1.67 5.00
C GLN A 57 -10.71 0.89 4.39
N THR A 58 -9.86 1.56 3.59
CA THR A 58 -8.70 0.92 2.96
C THR A 58 -7.64 0.57 4.01
N LEU A 59 -7.39 1.46 4.97
CA LEU A 59 -6.57 1.20 6.15
C LEU A 59 -7.04 -0.01 6.94
N GLY A 60 -8.35 -0.16 7.15
CA GLY A 60 -8.94 -1.32 7.81
C GLY A 60 -8.66 -2.63 7.06
N ASN A 61 -8.63 -2.59 5.72
CA ASN A 61 -8.25 -3.74 4.91
C ASN A 61 -6.76 -4.07 5.05
N LEU A 62 -5.89 -3.05 5.03
CA LEU A 62 -4.45 -3.22 5.24
C LEU A 62 -4.17 -3.79 6.63
N GLN A 63 -4.86 -3.29 7.66
CA GLN A 63 -4.72 -3.76 9.03
C GLN A 63 -5.07 -5.24 9.18
N ARG A 64 -6.13 -5.72 8.51
CA ARG A 64 -6.53 -7.13 8.55
C ARG A 64 -5.55 -8.02 7.80
N ALA A 65 -4.99 -7.55 6.67
CA ALA A 65 -4.07 -8.33 5.85
C ALA A 65 -2.65 -8.38 6.43
N ASP A 66 -2.18 -7.26 6.97
CA ASP A 66 -0.81 -7.08 7.46
C ASP A 66 -0.75 -6.00 8.57
N PRO A 67 -1.08 -6.39 9.83
CA PRO A 67 -1.10 -5.45 10.95
C PRO A 67 0.21 -4.69 11.16
N PRO A 68 1.40 -5.33 11.06
CA PRO A 68 2.66 -4.59 11.22
C PRO A 68 2.90 -3.53 10.14
N THR A 69 2.49 -3.75 8.89
CA THR A 69 2.69 -2.73 7.83
C THR A 69 1.72 -1.59 8.06
N ALA A 70 0.47 -1.91 8.33
CA ALA A 70 -0.56 -0.92 8.59
C ALA A 70 -0.24 -0.07 9.83
N GLN A 71 0.41 -0.63 10.86
CA GLN A 71 0.88 0.16 12.01
C GLN A 71 2.03 1.11 11.63
N ALA A 72 3.09 0.62 10.97
CA ALA A 72 4.20 1.46 10.53
C ALA A 72 3.76 2.58 9.59
N MET A 73 2.77 2.28 8.76
CA MET A 73 2.06 3.23 7.93
C MET A 73 1.34 4.27 8.81
N ARG A 74 0.51 3.85 9.78
CA ARG A 74 -0.20 4.74 10.73
C ARG A 74 0.71 5.71 11.46
N ASP A 75 1.84 5.22 11.97
CA ASP A 75 2.79 6.06 12.71
C ASP A 75 3.47 7.11 11.82
N ALA A 76 3.39 6.96 10.48
CA ALA A 76 3.97 7.86 9.50
C ALA A 76 2.94 8.78 8.81
N PHE A 77 1.65 8.71 9.15
CA PHE A 77 0.57 9.46 8.49
C PHE A 77 0.23 10.78 9.18
N ASN A 78 -0.23 11.74 8.38
CA ASN A 78 -1.17 12.75 8.84
C ASN A 78 -2.59 12.23 8.61
N HIS A 79 -3.45 12.34 9.62
CA HIS A 79 -4.86 11.94 9.54
C HIS A 79 -5.74 13.20 9.52
N TRP A 80 -6.79 13.15 8.69
CA TRP A 80 -7.78 14.21 8.55
C TRP A 80 -9.18 13.62 8.50
N ASP A 81 -10.10 14.23 9.24
CA ASP A 81 -11.49 13.77 9.36
C ASP A 81 -12.47 14.53 8.47
N ASP A 82 -12.28 15.84 8.37
CA ASP A 82 -13.21 16.77 7.74
C ASP A 82 -12.64 17.29 6.41
N ILE A 83 -13.51 17.39 5.41
CA ILE A 83 -13.25 18.12 4.17
C ILE A 83 -14.10 19.39 4.20
N GLU A 84 -13.46 20.55 4.05
CA GLU A 84 -14.16 21.83 3.94
C GLU A 84 -13.98 22.42 2.54
N VAL A 85 -15.10 22.77 1.91
CA VAL A 85 -15.15 23.34 0.57
C VAL A 85 -15.53 24.81 0.66
N PHE A 86 -14.61 25.69 0.24
CA PHE A 86 -14.82 27.13 0.20
C PHE A 86 -15.24 27.58 -1.20
N PHE A 87 -16.40 28.23 -1.33
CA PHE A 87 -16.90 28.72 -2.61
C PHE A 87 -17.72 30.00 -2.46
N LYS A 88 -17.27 31.07 -3.15
CA LYS A 88 -17.94 32.39 -3.17
C LYS A 88 -18.28 32.91 -1.76
N GLY A 89 -17.32 32.86 -0.85
CA GLY A 89 -17.48 33.35 0.53
C GLY A 89 -18.34 32.48 1.44
N ARG A 90 -18.75 31.29 1.00
CA ARG A 90 -19.43 30.27 1.82
C ARG A 90 -18.53 29.06 2.00
N SER A 91 -18.65 28.38 3.13
CA SER A 91 -18.03 27.08 3.32
C SER A 91 -19.09 25.99 3.58
N VAL A 92 -18.79 24.78 3.11
CA VAL A 92 -19.55 23.57 3.43
C VAL A 92 -18.56 22.54 3.95
N ARG A 93 -18.82 22.03 5.16
CA ARG A 93 -18.01 21.00 5.79
C ARG A 93 -18.69 19.64 5.66
N SER A 94 -17.93 18.65 5.19
CA SER A 94 -18.34 17.24 5.12
C SER A 94 -17.38 16.41 5.96
N GLY A 95 -17.89 15.81 7.03
CA GLY A 95 -17.15 14.91 7.91
C GLY A 95 -17.41 13.44 7.61
N GLY A 96 -16.75 12.56 8.36
CA GLY A 96 -16.91 11.10 8.25
C GLY A 96 -16.14 10.47 7.10
N HIS A 97 -15.22 11.22 6.47
CA HIS A 97 -14.42 10.75 5.33
C HIS A 97 -13.01 10.32 5.72
N GLY A 98 -12.74 10.11 7.02
CA GLY A 98 -11.42 9.85 7.60
C GLY A 98 -10.41 9.27 6.62
N PHE A 99 -9.35 10.03 6.38
CA PHE A 99 -8.31 9.67 5.44
C PHE A 99 -6.93 10.03 5.97
N ILE A 100 -5.95 9.32 5.45
CA ILE A 100 -4.56 9.47 5.80
C ILE A 100 -3.72 9.85 4.59
N GLY A 101 -2.67 10.62 4.81
CA GLY A 101 -1.70 10.96 3.76
C GLY A 101 -0.27 10.62 4.16
N ILE A 102 0.47 10.01 3.23
CA ILE A 102 1.90 9.73 3.37
C ILE A 102 2.67 10.20 2.15
N GLY A 103 3.90 10.66 2.37
CA GLY A 103 4.84 10.85 1.28
C GLY A 103 5.13 9.53 0.57
N ARG A 104 5.01 9.49 -0.76
CA ARG A 104 5.17 8.23 -1.53
C ARG A 104 6.51 7.55 -1.27
N LYS A 105 7.57 8.33 -1.11
CA LYS A 105 8.91 7.85 -0.73
C LYS A 105 8.89 7.09 0.59
N ARG A 106 8.26 7.66 1.62
CA ARG A 106 8.17 7.04 2.94
C ARG A 106 7.40 5.73 2.90
N LEU A 107 6.30 5.69 2.15
CA LEU A 107 5.54 4.45 1.92
C LEU A 107 6.38 3.36 1.27
N LEU A 108 7.14 3.70 0.22
CA LEU A 108 8.01 2.74 -0.46
C LEU A 108 9.09 2.18 0.47
N ASN A 109 9.73 3.03 1.30
CA ASN A 109 10.72 2.58 2.26
C ASN A 109 10.14 1.57 3.25
N ILE A 110 8.97 1.87 3.83
CA ILE A 110 8.27 0.97 4.76
C ILE A 110 8.00 -0.38 4.08
N LEU A 111 7.57 -0.39 2.82
CA LEU A 111 7.28 -1.63 2.09
C LEU A 111 8.55 -2.41 1.71
N GLN A 112 9.65 -1.71 1.40
CA GLN A 112 10.93 -2.33 1.08
C GLN A 112 11.57 -2.95 2.32
N ASP A 113 11.53 -2.28 3.47
CA ASP A 113 12.04 -2.82 4.76
C ASP A 113 11.28 -4.09 5.22
N ARG A 114 10.11 -4.35 4.62
CA ARG A 114 9.24 -5.47 4.94
C ARG A 114 9.37 -6.67 4.02
N CYS A 115 10.02 -6.50 2.87
CA CYS A 115 10.27 -7.55 1.87
C CYS A 115 11.69 -8.11 2.02
#